data_AF-A0A357FTH2-F1
#
_entry.id   AF-A0A357FTH2-F1
#
_cell.length_a   1.000
_cell.length_b   1.000
_cell.length_c   1.000
_cell.angle_alpha   90.00
_cell.angle_beta   90.00
_cell.angle_gamma   90.00
#
_symmetry.space_group_name_H-M   'P 1'
#
loop_
_entity.id
_entity.type
_entity.pdbx_description
1 polymer ?
#
loop_
_entity_poly.entity_id
_entity_poly.type
_entity_poly.pdbx_seq_one_letter_code
_entity_poly.pdbx_strand_id
1 'polypeptide(L)'
;MATLDQTPLPHATWQASARAHFNKAQQWTMPYRSRRAAGKMHPSHDFVFIYFRFAPALLESWHPGLGVSFEAPKDIHGYNEKYYTREGHTLYLDPSKI
;
A
#
# COMPACT_ATOMS: atom_id res chain seq x y z
N MET A 1 10.83 -21.27 -4.17
CA MET A 1 9.71 -21.06 -5.10
C MET A 1 8.49 -20.81 -4.22
N ALA A 2 8.00 -19.58 -4.14
CA ALA A 2 6.88 -19.25 -3.26
C ALA A 2 5.61 -19.90 -3.82
N THR A 3 5.12 -20.92 -3.13
CA THR A 3 3.94 -21.69 -3.55
C THR A 3 2.71 -20.79 -3.44
N LEU A 4 2.10 -20.43 -4.57
CA LEU A 4 0.83 -19.71 -4.62
C LEU A 4 -0.35 -20.68 -4.37
N ASP A 5 -0.29 -21.47 -3.29
CA ASP A 5 -1.30 -22.48 -2.94
C ASP A 5 -2.57 -21.88 -2.31
N GLN A 6 -2.69 -20.55 -2.28
CA GLN A 6 -3.84 -19.87 -1.68
C GLN A 6 -4.75 -19.29 -2.75
N THR A 7 -6.05 -19.60 -2.61
CA THR A 7 -7.12 -18.95 -3.37
C THR A 7 -6.95 -17.43 -3.29
N PRO A 8 -6.98 -16.71 -4.43
CA PRO A 8 -6.78 -15.28 -4.44
C PRO A 8 -7.82 -14.57 -3.58
N LEU A 9 -7.39 -13.54 -2.86
CA LEU A 9 -8.28 -12.68 -2.10
C LEU A 9 -9.32 -12.07 -3.04
N PRO A 10 -10.62 -12.27 -2.78
CA PRO A 10 -11.68 -11.73 -3.62
C PRO A 10 -11.64 -10.21 -3.69
N HIS A 11 -12.06 -9.65 -4.83
CA HIS A 11 -11.99 -8.21 -5.07
C HIS A 11 -12.62 -7.37 -3.95
N ALA A 12 -13.84 -7.72 -3.54
CA ALA A 12 -14.57 -7.01 -2.49
C ALA A 12 -13.84 -7.04 -1.13
N THR A 13 -13.20 -8.18 -0.81
CA THR A 13 -12.52 -8.40 0.47
C THR A 13 -11.28 -7.54 0.59
N TRP A 14 -10.41 -7.55 -0.43
CA TRP A 14 -9.19 -6.76 -0.37
C TRP A 14 -9.49 -5.27 -0.53
N GLN A 15 -10.51 -4.88 -1.31
CA GLN A 15 -10.89 -3.47 -1.46
C GLN A 15 -11.40 -2.87 -0.13
N ALA A 16 -12.18 -3.63 0.64
CA ALA A 16 -12.59 -3.24 1.98
C ALA A 16 -11.37 -3.10 2.92
N SER A 17 -10.44 -4.05 2.87
CA SER A 17 -9.19 -4.01 3.64
C SER A 17 -8.33 -2.81 3.26
N ALA A 18 -8.20 -2.50 1.97
CA ALA A 18 -7.47 -1.35 1.46
C ALA A 18 -8.08 -0.03 1.91
N ARG A 19 -9.41 0.09 1.91
CA ARG A 19 -10.10 1.27 2.44
C ARG A 19 -9.88 1.44 3.93
N ALA A 20 -9.98 0.36 4.70
CA ALA A 20 -9.74 0.39 6.15
C ALA A 20 -8.29 0.80 6.47
N HIS A 21 -7.33 0.25 5.73
CA HIS A 21 -5.92 0.61 5.84
C HIS A 21 -5.68 2.09 5.51
N PHE A 22 -6.23 2.57 4.39
CA PHE A 22 -6.15 3.97 3.99
C PHE A 22 -6.68 4.90 5.09
N ASN A 23 -7.88 4.60 5.61
CA ASN A 23 -8.49 5.40 6.69
C ASN A 23 -7.62 5.41 7.96
N LYS A 24 -7.00 4.28 8.30
CA LYS A 24 -6.10 4.17 9.45
C LYS A 24 -4.81 4.97 9.23
N ALA A 25 -4.21 4.86 8.05
CA ALA A 25 -2.99 5.60 7.69
C ALA A 25 -3.24 7.12 7.69
N GLN A 26 -4.39 7.55 7.18
CA GLN A 26 -4.78 8.96 7.13
C GLN A 26 -4.82 9.66 8.48
N GLN A 27 -5.10 8.93 9.57
CA GLN A 27 -5.06 9.48 10.92
C GLN A 27 -3.67 10.06 11.28
N TRP A 28 -2.61 9.54 10.66
CA TRP A 28 -1.22 9.95 10.89
C TRP A 28 -0.69 10.83 9.76
N THR A 29 -1.03 10.51 8.51
CA THR A 29 -0.52 11.23 7.33
C THR A 29 -1.21 12.57 7.10
N MET A 30 -2.51 12.67 7.35
CA MET A 30 -3.26 13.91 7.11
C MET A 30 -2.80 15.05 8.02
N PRO A 31 -2.63 14.87 9.35
CA PRO A 31 -2.11 15.93 10.21
C PRO A 31 -0.72 16.41 9.78
N TYR A 32 0.16 15.51 9.32
CA TYR A 32 1.46 15.89 8.77
C TYR A 32 1.30 16.78 7.53
N ARG A 33 0.47 16.38 6.55
CA ARG A 33 0.19 17.18 5.35
C ARG A 33 -0.36 18.57 5.70
N SER A 34 -1.31 18.65 6.63
CA SER A 34 -1.90 19.92 7.09
C SER A 34 -0.86 20.84 7.74
N ARG A 35 0.03 20.31 8.59
CA ARG A 35 1.12 21.10 9.19
C ARG A 35 2.08 21.64 8.12
N ARG A 36 2.51 20.78 7.19
CA ARG A 36 3.40 21.17 6.08
C ARG A 36 2.78 22.27 5.20
N ALA A 37 1.50 22.14 4.85
CA ALA A 37 0.79 23.15 4.07
C ALA A 37 0.70 24.51 4.79
N ALA A 38 0.61 24.50 6.13
CA ALA A 38 0.59 25.70 6.95
C ALA A 38 2.00 26.21 7.33
N GLY A 39 3.08 25.62 6.81
CA GLY A 39 4.46 25.97 7.18
C GLY A 39 4.82 25.65 8.64
N LYS A 40 4.04 24.80 9.32
CA LYS A 40 4.27 24.37 10.70
C LYS A 40 5.01 23.03 10.74
N MET A 41 5.68 22.76 11.86
CA MET A 41 6.38 21.50 12.10
C MET A 41 6.08 20.96 13.50
N HIS A 42 6.03 19.64 13.62
CA HIS A 42 5.93 18.92 14.88
C HIS A 42 7.16 18.01 15.05
N PRO A 43 8.03 18.26 16.04
CA PRO A 43 9.35 17.61 16.11
C PRO A 43 9.30 16.08 16.23
N SER A 44 8.33 15.52 16.96
CA SER A 44 8.18 14.04 17.05
C SER A 44 7.35 13.43 15.93
N HIS A 45 6.13 13.92 15.68
CA HIS A 45 5.22 13.36 14.68
C HIS A 45 5.72 13.48 13.24
N ASP A 46 6.52 14.51 12.92
CA ASP A 46 7.02 14.69 11.56
C ASP A 46 8.34 13.92 11.32
N PHE A 47 8.93 13.35 12.37
CA PHE A 47 10.23 12.70 12.33
C PHE A 47 10.30 11.62 11.25
N VAL A 48 9.31 10.71 11.18
CA VAL A 48 9.31 9.63 10.19
C VAL A 48 9.32 10.16 8.75
N PHE A 49 8.57 11.24 8.50
CA PHE A 49 8.43 11.81 7.17
C PHE A 49 9.64 12.65 6.76
N ILE A 50 10.34 13.26 7.72
CA ILE A 50 11.47 14.16 7.46
C ILE A 50 12.79 13.41 7.49
N TYR A 51 13.02 12.64 8.56
CA TYR A 51 14.29 11.95 8.80
C TYR A 51 14.49 10.81 7.79
N PHE A 52 13.49 9.94 7.64
CA PHE A 52 13.54 8.85 6.66
C PHE A 52 13.06 9.26 5.27
N ARG A 53 12.63 10.53 5.11
CA ARG A 53 12.04 11.04 3.86
C ARG A 53 10.90 10.16 3.34
N PHE A 54 10.14 9.55 4.26
CA PHE A 54 9.11 8.60 3.90
C PHE A 54 7.89 9.34 3.33
N ALA A 55 7.45 8.99 2.12
CA ALA A 55 6.31 9.63 1.50
C ALA A 55 5.00 9.15 2.18
N PRO A 56 4.09 10.05 2.61
CA PRO A 56 2.84 9.64 3.24
C PRO A 56 1.96 8.75 2.35
N ALA A 57 1.99 8.96 1.03
CA ALA A 57 1.28 8.13 0.06
C ALA A 57 1.72 6.65 0.12
N LEU A 58 2.98 6.35 0.47
CA LEU A 58 3.45 4.97 0.61
C LEU A 58 2.84 4.28 1.84
N LEU A 59 2.56 5.03 2.92
CA LEU A 59 1.85 4.48 4.09
C LEU A 59 0.37 4.25 3.81
N GLU A 60 -0.22 5.08 2.96
CA GLU A 60 -1.63 5.02 2.56
C GLU A 60 -1.91 3.87 1.58
N SER A 61 -0.91 3.44 0.81
CA SER A 61 -1.00 2.31 -0.10
C SER A 61 -1.15 0.98 0.65
N TRP A 62 -2.18 0.22 0.29
CA TRP A 62 -2.40 -1.12 0.83
C TRP A 62 -1.68 -2.17 -0.02
N HIS A 63 -1.05 -3.13 0.67
CA HIS A 63 -0.36 -4.26 0.06
C HIS A 63 -0.89 -5.58 0.66
N PRO A 64 -1.09 -6.64 -0.16
CA PRO A 64 -1.61 -7.94 0.30
C PRO A 64 -0.61 -8.71 1.19
N GLY A 65 0.67 -8.35 1.15
CA GLY A 65 1.75 -9.12 1.77
C GLY A 65 2.40 -10.11 0.81
N LEU A 66 3.51 -10.72 1.26
CA LEU A 66 4.22 -11.76 0.50
C LEU A 66 3.42 -13.06 0.52
N GLY A 67 3.38 -13.76 -0.61
CA GLY A 67 2.68 -15.05 -0.74
C GLY A 67 1.15 -14.94 -0.86
N VAL A 68 0.59 -13.72 -0.86
CA VAL A 68 -0.84 -13.49 -1.00
C VAL A 68 -1.14 -12.94 -2.38
N SER A 69 -2.04 -13.63 -3.08
CA SER A 69 -2.56 -13.21 -4.38
C SER A 69 -3.95 -12.60 -4.22
N PHE A 70 -4.34 -11.68 -5.10
CA PHE A 70 -5.64 -11.00 -5.03
C PHE A 70 -6.23 -10.73 -6.42
N GLU A 71 -7.55 -10.71 -6.50
CA GLU A 71 -8.25 -10.45 -7.76
C GLU A 71 -8.08 -8.98 -8.17
N ALA A 72 -7.49 -8.74 -9.33
CA ALA A 72 -7.21 -7.42 -9.86
C ALA A 72 -7.97 -7.16 -11.17
N PRO A 73 -8.78 -6.09 -11.26
CA PRO A 73 -9.33 -5.64 -12.54
C PRO A 73 -8.21 -5.25 -13.52
N LYS A 74 -8.53 -5.10 -14.81
CA LYS A 74 -7.53 -4.70 -15.81
C LYS A 74 -6.94 -3.31 -15.52
N ASP A 75 -7.76 -2.37 -15.03
CA ASP A 75 -7.40 -0.98 -14.83
C ASP A 75 -7.03 -0.66 -13.36
N ILE A 76 -6.32 -1.56 -12.70
CA ILE A 76 -5.90 -1.33 -11.31
C ILE A 76 -4.72 -0.36 -11.26
N HIS A 77 -4.82 0.68 -10.45
CA HIS A 77 -3.76 1.67 -10.25
C HIS A 77 -3.04 1.47 -8.91
N GLY A 78 -1.82 2.00 -8.79
CA GLY A 78 -1.04 1.95 -7.54
C GLY A 78 -0.20 0.69 -7.33
N TYR A 79 -0.25 -0.27 -8.26
CA TYR A 79 0.58 -1.47 -8.26
C TYR A 79 1.56 -1.44 -9.42
N ASN A 80 2.85 -1.62 -9.13
CA ASN A 80 3.92 -1.51 -10.12
C ASN A 80 4.40 -2.91 -10.55
N GLU A 81 4.47 -3.15 -11.86
CA GLU A 81 4.95 -4.41 -12.47
C GLU A 81 6.39 -4.78 -12.08
N LYS A 82 7.17 -3.80 -11.59
CA LYS A 82 8.48 -4.04 -10.98
C LYS A 82 8.40 -4.92 -9.74
N TYR A 83 7.36 -4.82 -8.93
CA TYR A 83 7.22 -5.59 -7.68
C TYR A 83 6.12 -6.65 -7.76
N TYR A 84 5.18 -6.47 -8.69
CA TYR A 84 4.02 -7.33 -8.83
C TYR A 84 4.08 -8.16 -10.10
N THR A 85 3.58 -9.38 -10.02
CA THR A 85 3.37 -10.26 -11.17
C THR A 85 1.89 -10.54 -11.32
N ARG A 86 1.41 -10.48 -12.56
CA ARG A 86 0.01 -10.69 -12.93
C ARG A 86 -0.15 -12.03 -13.62
N GLU A 87 -1.06 -12.84 -13.11
CA GLU A 87 -1.48 -14.11 -13.71
C GLU A 87 -2.99 -14.07 -13.96
N GLY A 88 -3.38 -13.83 -15.22
CA GLY A 88 -4.79 -13.68 -15.60
C GLY A 88 -5.47 -12.49 -14.89
N HIS A 89 -6.43 -12.80 -14.02
CA HIS A 89 -7.17 -11.83 -13.21
C HIS A 89 -6.60 -11.67 -11.80
N THR A 90 -5.46 -12.27 -11.51
CA THR A 90 -4.85 -12.25 -10.17
C THR A 90 -3.53 -11.48 -10.21
N LEU A 91 -3.25 -10.73 -9.15
CA LEU A 91 -2.00 -10.02 -8.94
C LEU A 91 -1.38 -10.46 -7.61
N TYR A 92 -0.07 -10.61 -7.54
CA TYR A 92 0.64 -10.94 -6.31
C TYR A 92 2.02 -10.28 -6.27
N LEU A 93 2.53 -10.09 -5.05
CA LEU A 93 3.87 -9.53 -4.84
C LEU A 93 4.92 -10.62 -5.15
N ASP A 94 5.84 -10.33 -6.07
CA ASP A 94 6.84 -11.27 -6.54
C ASP A 94 8.17 -11.09 -5.77
N PRO A 95 8.55 -12.03 -4.87
CA PRO A 95 9.76 -11.91 -4.09
C PRO A 95 11.03 -11.91 -4.94
N SER A 96 10.99 -12.46 -6.15
CA SER A 96 12.15 -12.50 -7.06
C SER A 96 12.42 -11.16 -7.72
N LYS A 97 11.51 -10.19 -7.62
CA LYS A 97 11.67 -8.84 -8.18
C LYS A 97 11.96 -7.75 -7.13
N ILE A 98 12.13 -8.14 -5.86
CA ILE A 98 12.46 -7.24 -4.74
C ILE A 98 13.97 -7.09 -4.60
#